data_AF-A0A953JAT7-F1
#
_entry.id   AF-A0A953JAT7-F1
#
_cell.length_a   1.000
_cell.length_b   1.000
_cell.length_c   1.000
_cell.angle_alpha   90.00
_cell.angle_beta   90.00
_cell.angle_gamma   90.00
#
_symmetry.space_group_name_H-M   'P 1'
#
loop_
_entity.id
_entity.type
_entity.pdbx_description
1 polymer ?
#
loop_
_entity_poly.entity_id
_entity_poly.type
_entity_poly.pdbx_seq_one_letter_code
_entity_poly.pdbx_strand_id
1 'polypeptide(L)'
;MLSMKSVEPVQLTSQSRFVFRCHKGITCFTRCCSNIAIMLTPYDILRLKKRLGVSSGEFLQHYTYIHIDEKTSHPFVFLKMNEDPERKCLFVSAEGCTIYRDRPANCRYYPVGQASLKKMDTAVNQAVTEEFYFLVKEEHCLGFKEKNEWTIQSWRDDQGADIYDDMNRGWKEILFRRNLPGNELDEKKQKSFYMACYDVDRFRRFVFESKFLEIFAVEPERLEKIKNDETELMKFGFEYTKYILMMEETLKRK
;
A
#
# COMPACT_ATOMS: atom_id res chain seq x y z
N MET A 1 -4.57 -12.61 6.23
CA MET A 1 -3.84 -12.02 7.37
C MET A 1 -2.53 -12.77 7.55
N LEU A 2 -1.43 -12.08 7.82
CA LEU A 2 -0.19 -12.72 8.25
C LEU A 2 -0.48 -13.59 9.48
N SER A 3 -0.03 -14.85 9.46
CA SER A 3 -0.14 -15.71 10.63
C SER A 3 0.73 -15.12 11.74
N MET A 4 0.13 -14.68 12.84
CA MET A 4 0.88 -14.19 14.01
C MET A 4 1.85 -15.24 14.57
N LYS A 5 1.66 -16.53 14.23
CA LYS A 5 2.56 -17.63 14.59
C LYS A 5 3.93 -17.54 13.90
N SER A 6 4.02 -16.83 12.78
CA SER A 6 5.24 -16.73 11.96
C SER A 6 5.98 -15.41 12.15
N VAL A 7 5.49 -14.53 13.05
CA VAL A 7 6.13 -13.25 13.37
C VAL A 7 7.04 -13.45 14.56
N GLU A 8 8.32 -13.09 14.42
CA GLU A 8 9.21 -13.05 15.59
C GLU A 8 8.79 -11.90 16.52
N PRO A 9 8.61 -12.15 17.83
CA PRO A 9 8.12 -11.17 18.79
C PRO A 9 9.24 -10.19 19.23
N VAL A 10 10.02 -9.69 18.28
CA VAL A 10 11.15 -8.78 18.52
C VAL A 10 10.94 -7.52 17.70
N GLN A 11 10.98 -6.37 18.38
CA GLN A 11 10.98 -5.06 17.73
C GLN A 11 12.37 -4.79 17.15
N LEU A 12 12.46 -4.67 15.83
CA LEU A 12 13.69 -4.40 15.10
C LEU A 12 13.77 -2.93 14.67
N THR A 13 14.99 -2.43 14.54
CA THR A 13 15.31 -1.08 14.06
C THR A 13 15.90 -1.14 12.65
N SER A 14 16.09 0.01 12.00
CA SER A 14 16.72 0.10 10.68
C SER A 14 18.13 -0.52 10.63
N GLN A 15 18.84 -0.56 11.77
CA GLN A 15 20.20 -1.10 11.88
C GLN A 15 20.24 -2.57 12.32
N SER A 16 19.10 -3.16 12.69
CA SER A 16 19.02 -4.58 13.04
C SER A 16 19.47 -5.44 11.86
N ARG A 17 20.25 -6.49 12.15
CA ARG A 17 20.81 -7.40 11.15
C ARG A 17 20.01 -8.69 11.03
N PHE A 18 19.98 -9.26 9.84
CA PHE A 18 19.42 -10.58 9.59
C PHE A 18 20.09 -11.23 8.37
N VAL A 19 19.94 -12.54 8.25
CA VAL A 19 20.46 -13.32 7.13
C VAL A 19 19.29 -13.74 6.25
N PHE A 20 19.37 -13.42 4.95
CA PHE A 20 18.34 -13.83 4.02
C PHE A 20 18.80 -13.79 2.56
N ARG A 21 18.38 -14.77 1.77
CA ARG A 21 18.36 -14.64 0.30
C ARG A 21 17.26 -15.51 -0.31
N CYS A 22 16.52 -14.93 -1.25
CA CYS A 22 15.57 -15.67 -2.08
C CYS A 22 16.04 -15.61 -3.55
N HIS A 23 16.11 -16.75 -4.23
CA HIS A 23 16.55 -16.84 -5.62
C HIS A 23 15.92 -18.06 -6.30
N LYS A 24 15.89 -18.09 -7.64
CA LYS A 24 15.24 -19.16 -8.43
C LYS A 24 15.71 -20.58 -8.08
N GLY A 25 16.97 -20.72 -7.63
CA GLY A 25 17.57 -22.01 -7.29
C GLY A 25 17.24 -22.53 -5.89
N ILE A 26 16.59 -21.76 -5.02
CA ILE A 26 16.24 -22.23 -3.67
C ILE A 26 15.04 -23.17 -3.74
N THR A 27 15.04 -24.25 -2.95
CA THR A 27 13.99 -25.29 -3.00
C THR A 27 12.58 -24.76 -2.68
N CYS A 28 12.49 -23.69 -1.90
CA CYS A 28 11.22 -23.05 -1.56
C CYS A 28 10.80 -21.93 -2.52
N PHE A 29 11.48 -21.77 -3.68
CA PHE A 29 11.19 -20.70 -4.62
C PHE A 29 9.70 -20.70 -5.00
N THR A 30 9.08 -19.51 -5.00
CA THR A 30 7.64 -19.27 -5.24
C THR A 30 6.63 -19.83 -4.24
N ARG A 31 7.03 -20.65 -3.24
CA ARG A 31 6.09 -21.23 -2.27
C ARG A 31 5.33 -20.18 -1.44
N CYS A 32 5.98 -19.06 -1.13
CA CYS A 32 5.35 -17.96 -0.40
C CYS A 32 4.34 -17.16 -1.25
N CYS A 33 4.33 -17.33 -2.58
CA CYS A 33 3.42 -16.65 -3.49
C CYS A 33 2.07 -17.37 -3.61
N SER A 34 1.53 -17.86 -2.49
CA SER A 34 0.33 -18.70 -2.43
C SER A 34 -0.43 -18.47 -1.14
N ASN A 35 -1.76 -18.42 -1.20
CA ASN A 35 -2.66 -18.31 -0.06
C ASN A 35 -2.32 -17.18 0.93
N ILE A 36 -1.89 -16.02 0.40
CA ILE A 36 -1.58 -14.82 1.18
C ILE A 36 -2.60 -13.70 0.94
N ALA A 37 -2.74 -12.78 1.89
CA ALA A 37 -3.58 -11.59 1.73
C ALA A 37 -2.69 -10.38 1.45
N ILE A 38 -2.65 -9.93 0.20
CA ILE A 38 -1.85 -8.78 -0.22
C ILE A 38 -2.77 -7.57 -0.33
N MET A 39 -2.80 -6.72 0.70
CA MET A 39 -3.39 -5.39 0.59
C MET A 39 -2.55 -4.56 -0.39
N LEU A 40 -3.20 -3.91 -1.34
CA LEU A 40 -2.57 -3.03 -2.30
C LEU A 40 -2.67 -1.58 -1.83
N THR A 41 -1.54 -0.89 -1.87
CA THR A 41 -1.48 0.55 -1.71
C THR A 41 -1.90 1.26 -3.01
N PRO A 42 -2.29 2.55 -2.95
CA PRO A 42 -2.52 3.36 -4.15
C PRO A 42 -1.37 3.31 -5.15
N TYR A 43 -0.12 3.42 -4.66
CA TYR A 43 1.05 3.37 -5.53
C TYR A 43 1.27 1.99 -6.14
N ASP A 44 0.94 0.90 -5.43
CA ASP A 44 0.97 -0.45 -6.02
C ASP A 44 0.02 -0.53 -7.22
N ILE A 45 -1.22 -0.06 -7.07
CA ILE A 45 -2.22 -0.08 -8.15
C ILE A 45 -1.72 0.74 -9.34
N LEU A 46 -1.17 1.94 -9.11
CA LEU A 46 -0.59 2.78 -10.16
C LEU A 46 0.50 2.04 -10.95
N ARG A 47 1.44 1.40 -10.25
CA ARG A 47 2.54 0.66 -10.87
C ARG A 47 2.04 -0.56 -11.63
N LEU A 48 1.10 -1.31 -11.06
CA LEU A 48 0.58 -2.54 -11.64
C LEU A 48 -0.29 -2.29 -12.87
N LYS A 49 -1.18 -1.29 -12.85
CA LYS A 49 -1.98 -0.93 -14.05
C LYS A 49 -1.06 -0.59 -15.23
N LYS A 50 0.02 0.17 -14.96
CA LYS A 50 1.00 0.59 -15.98
C LYS A 50 1.81 -0.59 -16.49
N ARG A 51 2.24 -1.49 -15.59
CA ARG A 51 2.96 -2.72 -15.94
C ARG A 51 2.13 -3.64 -16.83
N LEU A 52 0.82 -3.71 -16.59
CA LEU A 52 -0.12 -4.56 -17.33
C LEU A 52 -0.70 -3.89 -18.57
N GLY A 53 -0.52 -2.57 -18.73
CA GLY A 53 -1.03 -1.82 -19.87
C GLY A 53 -2.56 -1.66 -19.86
N VAL A 54 -3.18 -1.59 -18.67
CA VAL A 54 -4.63 -1.48 -18.48
C VAL A 54 -4.99 -0.22 -17.69
N SER A 55 -6.26 0.17 -17.71
CA SER A 55 -6.78 1.25 -16.84
C SER A 55 -6.86 0.81 -15.37
N SER A 56 -6.97 1.76 -14.43
CA SER A 56 -7.19 1.46 -13.01
C SER A 56 -8.50 0.72 -12.79
N GLY A 57 -9.56 1.09 -13.51
CA GLY A 57 -10.86 0.42 -13.44
C GLY A 57 -10.78 -1.05 -13.85
N GLU A 58 -10.16 -1.35 -14.98
CA GLU A 58 -9.95 -2.73 -15.44
C GLU A 58 -9.05 -3.51 -14.46
N PHE A 59 -7.98 -2.89 -13.97
CA PHE A 59 -7.09 -3.52 -12.99
C PHE A 59 -7.85 -3.92 -11.72
N LEU A 60 -8.60 -2.97 -11.14
CA LEU A 60 -9.36 -3.17 -9.92
C LEU A 60 -10.42 -4.25 -10.11
N GLN A 61 -11.13 -4.25 -11.24
CA GLN A 61 -12.17 -5.23 -11.54
C GLN A 61 -11.61 -6.66 -11.67
N HIS A 62 -10.56 -6.84 -12.47
CA HIS A 62 -10.07 -8.17 -12.82
C HIS A 62 -9.12 -8.77 -11.79
N TYR A 63 -8.25 -7.96 -11.18
CA TYR A 63 -7.14 -8.46 -10.37
C TYR A 63 -7.32 -8.26 -8.87
N THR A 64 -8.35 -7.55 -8.43
CA THR A 64 -8.54 -7.20 -7.01
C THR A 64 -9.92 -7.54 -6.49
N TYR A 65 -10.03 -7.57 -5.16
CA TYR A 65 -11.30 -7.58 -4.44
C TYR A 65 -11.25 -6.54 -3.31
N ILE A 66 -12.43 -6.10 -2.85
CA ILE A 66 -12.56 -5.11 -1.79
C ILE A 66 -12.88 -5.83 -0.48
N HIS A 67 -12.21 -5.43 0.60
CA HIS A 67 -12.54 -5.80 1.96
C HIS A 67 -12.85 -4.54 2.75
N ILE A 68 -14.08 -4.43 3.26
CA ILE A 68 -14.47 -3.36 4.17
C ILE A 68 -13.95 -3.72 5.56
N ASP A 69 -13.06 -2.89 6.11
CA ASP A 69 -12.56 -3.09 7.46
C ASP A 69 -13.68 -2.87 8.48
N GLU A 70 -13.91 -3.83 9.38
CA GLU A 70 -15.04 -3.80 10.32
C GLU A 70 -14.92 -2.68 11.36
N LYS A 71 -13.71 -2.20 11.65
CA LYS A 71 -13.46 -1.20 12.69
C LYS A 71 -13.52 0.22 12.17
N THR A 72 -13.08 0.43 10.94
CA THR A 72 -12.90 1.76 10.35
C THR A 72 -13.78 1.99 9.12
N SER A 73 -14.44 0.96 8.63
CA SER A 73 -15.24 0.93 7.39
C SER A 73 -14.48 1.34 6.13
N HIS A 74 -13.14 1.35 6.17
CA HIS A 74 -12.34 1.64 4.98
C HIS A 74 -12.43 0.50 3.96
N PRO A 75 -12.68 0.80 2.68
CA PRO A 75 -12.71 -0.20 1.63
C PRO A 75 -11.30 -0.50 1.14
N PHE A 76 -10.60 -1.42 1.80
CA PHE A 76 -9.26 -1.81 1.39
C PHE A 76 -9.26 -2.72 0.17
N VAL A 77 -8.30 -2.49 -0.74
CA VAL A 77 -8.14 -3.28 -1.96
C VAL A 77 -7.11 -4.38 -1.71
N PHE A 78 -7.46 -5.61 -2.07
CA PHE A 78 -6.60 -6.78 -1.96
C PHE A 78 -6.41 -7.44 -3.31
N LEU A 79 -5.19 -7.94 -3.56
CA LEU A 79 -4.92 -8.73 -4.75
C LEU A 79 -5.64 -10.08 -4.67
N LYS A 80 -6.31 -10.46 -5.77
CA LYS A 80 -6.92 -11.78 -5.92
C LYS A 80 -5.85 -12.87 -5.99
N MET A 81 -6.23 -14.07 -5.58
CA MET A 81 -5.49 -15.30 -5.80
C MET A 81 -6.29 -16.17 -6.79
N ASN A 82 -5.61 -17.12 -7.44
CA ASN A 82 -6.28 -18.15 -8.22
C ASN A 82 -7.25 -18.94 -7.33
N GLU A 83 -8.25 -19.54 -7.98
CA GLU A 83 -9.24 -20.41 -7.34
C GLU A 83 -8.76 -21.86 -7.18
N ASP A 84 -7.52 -22.14 -7.59
CA ASP A 84 -6.90 -23.45 -7.35
C ASP A 84 -6.73 -23.73 -5.84
N PRO A 85 -6.64 -25.01 -5.42
CA PRO A 85 -6.53 -25.37 -4.01
C PRO A 85 -5.33 -24.74 -3.28
N GLU A 86 -4.24 -24.45 -4.01
CA GLU A 86 -3.05 -23.82 -3.45
C GLU A 86 -3.22 -22.29 -3.31
N ARG A 87 -4.21 -21.71 -4.00
CA ARG A 87 -4.51 -20.28 -4.08
C ARG A 87 -3.29 -19.46 -4.50
N LYS A 88 -2.66 -19.84 -5.61
CA LYS A 88 -1.47 -19.15 -6.14
C LYS A 88 -1.76 -17.70 -6.50
N CYS A 89 -0.76 -16.85 -6.37
CA CYS A 89 -0.81 -15.48 -6.88
C CYS A 89 -1.04 -15.48 -8.41
N LEU A 90 -1.92 -14.61 -8.89
CA LEU A 90 -2.23 -14.49 -10.33
C LEU A 90 -1.00 -14.25 -11.22
N PHE A 91 0.07 -13.70 -10.64
CA PHE A 91 1.29 -13.33 -11.37
C PHE A 91 2.46 -14.29 -11.13
N VAL A 92 2.27 -15.37 -10.37
CA VAL A 92 3.36 -16.36 -10.17
C VAL A 92 3.30 -17.43 -11.25
N SER A 93 4.46 -17.74 -11.81
CA SER A 93 4.67 -18.82 -12.77
C SER A 93 5.81 -19.73 -12.30
N ALA A 94 6.04 -20.85 -13.00
CA ALA A 94 7.21 -21.70 -12.74
C ALA A 94 8.55 -20.94 -12.85
N GLU A 95 8.58 -19.87 -13.65
CA GLU A 95 9.75 -19.02 -13.85
C GLU A 95 9.89 -17.91 -12.78
N GLY A 96 8.91 -17.80 -11.88
CA GLY A 96 8.84 -16.76 -10.86
C GLY A 96 7.71 -15.77 -11.10
N CYS A 97 7.78 -14.63 -10.40
CA CYS A 97 6.77 -13.57 -10.45
C CYS A 97 6.91 -12.72 -11.72
N THR A 98 5.87 -12.68 -12.56
CA THR A 98 5.88 -11.96 -13.86
C THR A 98 5.89 -10.44 -13.71
N ILE A 99 5.47 -9.95 -12.53
CA ILE A 99 5.49 -8.53 -12.14
C ILE A 99 6.60 -8.21 -11.14
N TYR A 100 7.62 -9.06 -10.98
CA TYR A 100 8.59 -8.95 -9.87
C TYR A 100 9.17 -7.54 -9.69
N ARG A 101 9.51 -6.83 -10.77
CA ARG A 101 10.04 -5.46 -10.72
C ARG A 101 9.05 -4.40 -10.22
N ASP A 102 7.76 -4.64 -10.36
CA ASP A 102 6.66 -3.76 -9.97
C ASP A 102 5.80 -4.39 -8.86
N ARG A 103 6.34 -5.40 -8.17
CA ARG A 103 5.63 -6.14 -7.11
C ARG A 103 5.15 -5.19 -5.99
N PRO A 104 4.01 -5.50 -5.35
CA PRO A 104 3.45 -4.67 -4.28
C PRO A 104 4.40 -4.42 -3.12
N ALA A 105 4.19 -3.34 -2.38
CA ALA A 105 4.95 -2.98 -1.18
C ALA A 105 5.09 -4.17 -0.20
N ASN A 106 3.99 -4.88 0.11
CA ASN A 106 4.02 -6.06 0.99
C ASN A 106 4.99 -7.15 0.49
N CYS A 107 5.07 -7.36 -0.82
CA CYS A 107 5.96 -8.36 -1.43
C CYS A 107 7.42 -7.88 -1.48
N ARG A 108 7.67 -6.57 -1.49
CA ARG A 108 9.04 -6.00 -1.39
C ARG A 108 9.59 -6.12 0.02
N TYR A 109 8.71 -5.91 0.98
CA TYR A 109 9.05 -5.97 2.38
C TYR A 109 9.48 -7.38 2.82
N TYR A 110 8.75 -8.42 2.40
CA TYR A 110 9.04 -9.80 2.78
C TYR A 110 10.52 -10.18 2.60
N PRO A 111 11.20 -10.72 3.64
CA PRO A 111 10.62 -11.27 4.86
C PRO A 111 10.52 -10.25 6.02
N VAL A 112 10.89 -8.99 5.78
CA VAL A 112 10.73 -7.90 6.74
C VAL A 112 9.27 -7.46 6.74
N GLY A 113 8.65 -7.37 7.91
CA GLY A 113 7.41 -6.64 8.12
C GLY A 113 7.68 -5.25 8.68
N GLN A 114 6.84 -4.29 8.32
CA GLN A 114 6.82 -2.95 8.91
C GLN A 114 5.50 -2.79 9.68
N ALA A 115 5.58 -2.21 10.86
CA ALA A 115 4.44 -1.74 11.61
C ALA A 115 4.69 -0.31 12.10
N SER A 116 3.61 0.46 12.20
CA SER A 116 3.65 1.84 12.70
C SER A 116 2.78 1.93 13.94
N LEU A 117 3.33 2.47 15.02
CA LEU A 117 2.65 2.76 16.27
C LEU A 117 2.60 4.27 16.47
N LYS A 118 1.39 4.83 16.53
CA LYS A 118 1.23 6.22 16.99
C LYS A 118 1.34 6.28 18.51
N LYS A 119 2.43 6.88 19.01
CA LYS A 119 2.61 7.21 20.42
C LYS A 119 2.40 8.71 20.64
N MET A 120 1.95 9.08 21.84
CA MET A 120 2.08 10.47 22.29
C MET A 120 3.52 10.65 22.74
N ASP A 121 4.23 11.57 22.11
CA ASP A 121 5.47 12.07 22.69
C ASP A 121 5.11 13.09 23.77
N THR A 122 5.36 12.70 25.02
CA THR A 122 5.03 13.49 26.20
C THR A 122 5.95 14.71 26.37
N ALA A 123 7.11 14.75 25.71
CA ALA A 123 8.04 15.87 25.79
C ALA A 123 7.62 17.02 24.87
N VAL A 124 7.06 16.72 23.69
CA VAL A 124 6.59 17.73 22.73
C VAL A 124 5.06 17.85 22.65
N ASN A 125 4.33 17.06 23.45
CA ASN A 125 2.86 16.96 23.43
C ASN A 125 2.29 16.77 22.01
N GLN A 126 3.00 16.00 21.18
CA GLN A 126 2.63 15.71 19.80
C GLN A 126 2.56 14.21 19.57
N ALA A 127 1.65 13.78 18.69
CA ALA A 127 1.58 12.38 18.29
C ALA A 127 2.75 12.08 17.34
N VAL A 128 3.68 11.23 17.77
CA VAL A 128 4.77 10.74 16.94
C VAL A 128 4.40 9.35 16.43
N THR A 129 4.66 9.11 15.14
CA THR A 129 4.51 7.76 14.56
C THR A 129 5.86 7.08 14.64
N GLU A 130 5.96 6.09 15.52
CA GLU A 130 7.15 5.24 15.64
C GLU A 130 6.97 4.04 14.70
N GLU A 131 7.88 3.90 13.75
CA GLU A 131 7.93 2.73 12.88
C GLU A 131 8.88 1.71 13.47
N PHE A 132 8.47 0.45 13.43
CA PHE A 132 9.31 -0.66 13.81
C PHE A 132 9.17 -1.82 12.82
N TYR A 133 10.17 -2.68 12.85
CA TYR A 133 10.26 -3.79 11.94
C TYR A 133 10.20 -5.12 12.69
N PHE A 134 9.86 -6.17 11.98
CA PHE A 134 9.86 -7.53 12.48
C PHE A 134 10.19 -8.49 11.34
N LEU A 135 10.57 -9.72 11.64
CA LEU A 135 10.80 -10.75 10.64
C LEU A 135 9.63 -11.72 10.60
N VAL A 136 9.21 -12.06 9.38
CA VAL A 136 8.25 -13.12 9.09
C VAL A 136 9.05 -14.38 8.73
N LYS A 137 9.09 -15.35 9.66
CA LYS A 137 9.79 -16.63 9.50
C LYS A 137 8.78 -17.76 9.35
N GLU A 138 8.45 -18.06 8.11
CA GLU A 138 7.60 -19.20 7.78
C GLU A 138 8.43 -20.48 7.66
N GLU A 139 7.91 -21.61 8.15
CA GLU A 139 8.64 -22.88 8.16
C GLU A 139 9.11 -23.32 6.76
N HIS A 140 8.31 -23.01 5.73
CA HIS A 140 8.64 -23.34 4.35
C HIS A 140 9.74 -22.44 3.75
N CYS A 141 10.03 -21.29 4.36
CA CYS A 141 10.94 -20.29 3.84
C CYS A 141 12.39 -20.61 4.22
N LEU A 142 13.13 -21.18 3.26
CA LEU A 142 14.53 -21.57 3.44
C LEU A 142 15.51 -20.40 3.25
N GLY A 143 15.03 -19.21 2.89
CA GLY A 143 15.90 -18.06 2.61
C GLY A 143 16.73 -17.61 3.82
N PHE A 144 16.26 -17.89 5.04
CA PHE A 144 17.00 -17.62 6.28
C PHE A 144 18.18 -18.59 6.53
N LYS A 145 18.30 -19.67 5.75
CA LYS A 145 19.42 -20.63 5.81
C LYS A 145 20.56 -20.28 4.86
N GLU A 146 20.39 -19.22 4.07
CA GLU A 146 21.42 -18.69 3.18
C GLU A 146 22.50 -17.94 3.98
N LYS A 147 23.45 -17.29 3.30
CA LYS A 147 24.61 -16.63 3.96
C LYS A 147 24.67 -15.11 3.76
N ASN A 148 23.72 -14.54 3.01
CA ASN A 148 23.71 -13.12 2.73
C ASN A 148 23.21 -12.34 3.94
N GLU A 149 24.06 -11.47 4.47
CA GLU A 149 23.73 -10.58 5.58
C GLU A 149 23.14 -9.27 5.09
N TRP A 150 22.14 -8.78 5.82
CA TRP A 150 21.46 -7.51 5.58
C TRP A 150 21.29 -6.75 6.88
N THR A 151 21.21 -5.43 6.78
CA THR A 151 20.47 -4.62 7.77
C THR A 151 19.04 -4.43 7.25
N ILE A 152 18.10 -4.08 8.13
CA ILE A 152 16.75 -3.71 7.68
C ILE A 152 16.81 -2.57 6.66
N GLN A 153 17.68 -1.56 6.87
CA GLN A 153 17.83 -0.46 5.92
C GLN A 153 18.38 -0.94 4.57
N SER A 154 19.47 -1.72 4.54
CA SER A 154 20.06 -2.15 3.28
C SER A 154 19.13 -3.09 2.50
N TRP A 155 18.28 -3.85 3.19
CA TRP A 155 17.21 -4.62 2.56
C TRP A 155 16.14 -3.72 1.93
N ARG A 156 15.68 -2.69 2.65
CA ARG A 156 14.69 -1.73 2.14
C ARG A 156 15.21 -0.99 0.89
N ASP A 157 16.47 -0.58 0.92
CA ASP A 157 17.15 0.05 -0.21
C ASP A 157 17.19 -0.90 -1.42
N ASP A 158 17.66 -2.14 -1.23
CA ASP A 158 17.77 -3.16 -2.29
C ASP A 158 16.41 -3.55 -2.88
N GLN A 159 15.39 -3.67 -2.04
CA GLN A 159 14.03 -4.02 -2.47
C GLN A 159 13.24 -2.82 -3.01
N GLY A 160 13.78 -1.60 -2.91
CA GLY A 160 13.15 -0.36 -3.32
C GLY A 160 11.89 -0.01 -2.51
N ALA A 161 11.87 -0.38 -1.23
CA ALA A 161 10.72 -0.19 -0.35
C ALA A 161 10.50 1.30 0.02
N ASP A 162 11.58 2.08 0.19
CA ASP A 162 11.51 3.49 0.57
C ASP A 162 10.68 4.33 -0.41
N ILE A 163 10.82 4.10 -1.71
CA ILE A 163 10.02 4.80 -2.73
C ILE A 163 8.53 4.53 -2.53
N TYR A 164 8.16 3.29 -2.21
CA TYR A 164 6.77 2.92 -1.97
C TYR A 164 6.24 3.52 -0.67
N ASP A 165 7.08 3.62 0.37
CA ASP A 165 6.68 4.29 1.60
C ASP A 165 6.45 5.79 1.39
N ASP A 166 7.35 6.46 0.68
CA ASP A 166 7.25 7.89 0.39
C ASP A 166 6.02 8.20 -0.47
N MET A 167 5.79 7.43 -1.53
CA MET A 167 4.62 7.62 -2.39
C MET A 167 3.30 7.39 -1.66
N ASN A 168 3.29 6.54 -0.64
CA ASN A 168 2.09 6.21 0.12
C ASN A 168 1.97 6.97 1.46
N ARG A 169 2.88 7.90 1.77
CA ARG A 169 2.89 8.63 3.05
C ARG A 169 1.54 9.33 3.31
N GLY A 170 1.05 10.09 2.34
CA GLY A 170 -0.25 10.78 2.44
C GLY A 170 -1.43 9.82 2.60
N TRP A 171 -1.35 8.62 2.02
CA TRP A 171 -2.36 7.57 2.22
C TRP A 171 -2.28 6.95 3.62
N LYS A 172 -1.08 6.63 4.11
CA LYS A 172 -0.85 6.12 5.48
C LYS A 172 -1.38 7.11 6.53
N GLU A 173 -1.21 8.42 6.33
CA GLU A 173 -1.75 9.45 7.22
C GLU A 173 -3.28 9.40 7.35
N ILE A 174 -4.00 9.10 6.25
CA ILE A 174 -5.45 8.92 6.26
C ILE A 174 -5.83 7.73 7.14
N LEU A 175 -5.10 6.62 7.03
CA LEU A 175 -5.38 5.40 7.79
C LEU A 175 -5.10 5.53 9.28
N PHE A 176 -4.06 6.27 9.67
CA PHE A 176 -3.68 6.44 11.07
C PHE A 176 -4.55 7.46 11.81
N ARG A 177 -5.80 7.66 11.40
CA ARG A 177 -6.75 8.53 12.10
C ARG A 177 -6.96 8.00 13.53
N ARG A 178 -6.64 8.82 14.54
CA ARG A 178 -6.93 8.52 15.94
C ARG A 178 -8.39 8.84 16.23
N ASN A 179 -9.08 7.92 16.90
CA ASN A 179 -10.19 8.15 17.83
C ASN A 179 -11.15 9.29 17.49
N LEU A 180 -12.23 8.99 16.77
CA LEU A 180 -13.54 9.56 17.10
C LEU A 180 -14.50 8.38 17.33
N PRO A 181 -15.10 8.25 18.52
CA PRO A 181 -16.24 7.37 18.70
C PRO A 181 -17.33 7.75 17.68
N GLY A 182 -17.85 6.77 16.92
CA GLY A 182 -19.07 6.94 16.12
C GLY A 182 -18.94 7.44 14.68
N ASN A 183 -17.78 7.31 14.02
CA ASN A 183 -17.67 7.61 12.58
C ASN A 183 -17.09 6.44 11.77
N GLU A 184 -17.90 5.40 11.62
CA GLU A 184 -17.83 4.52 10.45
C GLU A 184 -17.87 5.40 9.18
N LEU A 185 -17.05 5.07 8.18
CA LEU A 185 -17.20 5.72 6.88
C LEU A 185 -18.57 5.35 6.30
N ASP A 186 -19.46 6.34 6.16
CA ASP A 186 -20.69 6.15 5.41
C ASP A 186 -20.40 5.74 3.95
N GLU A 187 -21.38 5.14 3.29
CA GLU A 187 -21.21 4.59 1.94
C GLU A 187 -20.71 5.64 0.92
N LYS A 188 -21.10 6.91 1.09
CA LYS A 188 -20.67 8.00 0.20
C LYS A 188 -19.19 8.32 0.39
N LYS A 189 -18.72 8.37 1.64
CA LYS A 189 -17.30 8.54 1.96
C LYS A 189 -16.48 7.33 1.53
N GLN A 190 -16.98 6.10 1.71
CA GLN A 190 -16.31 4.89 1.21
C GLN A 190 -16.10 4.95 -0.31
N LYS A 191 -17.15 5.27 -1.08
CA LYS A 191 -17.07 5.40 -2.55
C LYS A 191 -16.09 6.50 -2.97
N SER A 192 -16.08 7.62 -2.24
CA SER A 192 -15.19 8.75 -2.52
C SER A 192 -13.74 8.42 -2.21
N PHE A 193 -13.46 7.78 -1.08
CA PHE A 193 -12.15 7.25 -0.71
C PHE A 193 -11.65 6.26 -1.76
N TYR A 194 -12.48 5.28 -2.13
CA TYR A 194 -12.13 4.26 -3.11
C TYR A 194 -11.76 4.88 -4.47
N MET A 195 -12.59 5.81 -4.96
CA MET A 195 -12.33 6.50 -6.21
C MET A 195 -11.01 7.28 -6.16
N ALA A 196 -10.81 8.10 -5.13
CA ALA A 196 -9.66 9.00 -5.06
C ALA A 196 -8.35 8.28 -4.76
N CYS A 197 -8.37 7.22 -3.95
CA CYS A 197 -7.17 6.49 -3.54
C CYS A 197 -6.81 5.33 -4.49
N TYR A 198 -7.77 4.71 -5.18
CA TYR A 198 -7.51 3.48 -5.93
C TYR A 198 -7.85 3.56 -7.41
N ASP A 199 -8.94 4.23 -7.79
CA ASP A 199 -9.38 4.34 -9.19
C ASP A 199 -8.92 5.66 -9.83
N VAL A 200 -7.61 5.81 -10.02
CA VAL A 200 -6.97 7.06 -10.49
C VAL A 200 -7.55 7.57 -11.83
N ASP A 201 -7.94 6.68 -12.74
CA ASP A 201 -8.55 7.09 -14.02
C ASP A 201 -9.96 7.63 -13.83
N ARG A 202 -10.75 7.05 -12.93
CA ARG A 202 -12.05 7.61 -12.57
C ARG A 202 -11.92 8.90 -11.79
N PHE A 203 -10.93 9.01 -10.90
CA PHE A 203 -10.65 10.25 -10.18
C PHE A 203 -10.22 11.37 -11.14
N ARG A 204 -9.40 11.06 -12.15
CA ARG A 204 -9.06 12.00 -13.24
C ARG A 204 -10.33 12.57 -13.88
N ARG A 205 -11.24 11.71 -14.34
CA ARG A 205 -12.51 12.14 -14.95
C ARG A 205 -13.35 12.96 -13.97
N PHE A 206 -13.41 12.55 -12.71
CA PHE A 206 -14.09 13.33 -11.68
C PHE A 206 -13.50 14.74 -11.53
N VAL A 207 -12.18 14.90 -11.56
CA VAL A 207 -11.55 16.23 -11.46
C VAL A 207 -11.80 17.07 -12.72
N PHE A 208 -11.60 16.51 -13.91
CA PHE A 208 -11.56 17.31 -15.15
C PHE A 208 -12.86 17.36 -15.96
N GLU A 209 -13.76 16.39 -15.77
CA GLU A 209 -14.99 16.22 -16.57
C GLU A 209 -16.26 16.45 -15.75
N SER A 210 -16.15 16.76 -14.46
CA SER A 210 -17.27 17.11 -13.60
C SER A 210 -17.22 18.57 -13.14
N LYS A 211 -18.18 18.98 -12.30
CA LYS A 211 -18.20 20.31 -11.67
C LYS A 211 -17.12 20.53 -10.61
N PHE A 212 -16.17 19.61 -10.45
CA PHE A 212 -15.12 19.72 -9.43
C PHE A 212 -14.36 21.05 -9.52
N LEU A 213 -13.90 21.45 -10.72
CA LEU A 213 -13.17 22.70 -10.94
C LEU A 213 -14.06 23.95 -10.94
N GLU A 214 -15.39 23.80 -10.95
CA GLU A 214 -16.33 24.90 -10.69
C GLU A 214 -16.46 25.15 -9.18
N ILE A 215 -16.33 24.11 -8.36
CA ILE A 215 -16.54 24.16 -6.90
C ILE A 215 -15.25 24.48 -6.15
N PHE A 216 -14.11 23.94 -6.60
CA PHE A 216 -12.82 24.07 -5.91
C PHE A 216 -11.84 24.95 -6.68
N ALA A 217 -11.11 25.77 -5.94
CA ALA A 217 -9.99 26.54 -6.47
C ALA A 217 -8.74 25.66 -6.49
N VAL A 218 -8.18 25.45 -7.69
CA VAL A 218 -6.94 24.73 -7.91
C VAL A 218 -6.05 25.60 -8.79
N GLU A 219 -4.83 25.87 -8.33
CA GLU A 219 -3.89 26.73 -9.03
C GLU A 219 -3.53 26.17 -10.43
N PRO A 220 -3.37 27.02 -11.46
CA PRO A 220 -3.09 26.57 -12.84
C PRO A 220 -1.87 25.66 -12.96
N GLU A 221 -0.78 25.96 -12.24
CA GLU A 221 0.44 25.14 -12.24
C GLU A 221 0.17 23.72 -11.71
N ARG A 222 -0.67 23.63 -10.68
CA ARG A 222 -1.06 22.36 -10.08
C ARG A 222 -1.99 21.57 -11.01
N LEU A 223 -2.90 22.24 -11.71
CA LEU A 223 -3.75 21.60 -12.70
C LEU A 223 -2.94 20.97 -13.82
N GLU A 224 -1.90 21.66 -14.30
CA GLU A 224 -1.04 21.12 -15.35
C GLU A 224 -0.25 19.89 -14.86
N LYS A 225 0.23 19.91 -13.61
CA LYS A 225 0.90 18.76 -12.99
C LYS A 225 -0.02 17.54 -12.88
N ILE A 226 -1.19 17.67 -12.27
CA ILE A 226 -2.11 16.53 -12.05
C ILE A 226 -2.76 16.04 -13.37
N LYS A 227 -2.73 16.85 -14.43
CA LYS A 227 -3.19 16.45 -15.76
C LYS A 227 -2.19 15.50 -16.43
N ASN A 228 -0.88 15.77 -16.28
CA ASN A 228 0.18 15.08 -17.02
C ASN A 228 0.95 14.03 -16.19
N ASP A 229 0.85 14.05 -14.86
CA ASP A 229 1.51 13.10 -13.97
C ASP A 229 0.49 12.38 -13.07
N GLU A 230 0.36 11.06 -13.27
CA GLU A 230 -0.53 10.23 -12.45
C GLU A 230 -0.11 10.14 -10.97
N THR A 231 1.18 10.28 -10.69
CA THR A 231 1.68 10.30 -9.32
C THR A 231 1.21 11.56 -8.61
N GLU A 232 1.23 12.70 -9.30
CA GLU A 232 0.71 13.96 -8.77
C GLU A 232 -0.82 13.92 -8.63
N LEU A 233 -1.52 13.30 -9.59
CA LEU A 233 -2.97 13.07 -9.46
C LEU A 233 -3.32 12.14 -8.29
N MET A 234 -2.52 11.09 -8.05
CA MET A 234 -2.69 10.20 -6.90
C MET A 234 -2.52 10.96 -5.58
N LYS A 235 -1.45 11.78 -5.46
CA LYS A 235 -1.24 12.64 -4.29
C LYS A 235 -2.41 13.63 -4.09
N PHE A 236 -2.91 14.21 -5.18
CA PHE A 236 -4.11 15.05 -5.16
C PHE A 236 -5.35 14.29 -4.65
N GLY A 237 -5.46 12.99 -4.98
CA GLY A 237 -6.49 12.10 -4.46
C GLY A 237 -6.44 11.93 -2.93
N PHE A 238 -5.24 11.86 -2.36
CA PHE A 238 -5.08 11.82 -0.90
C PHE A 238 -5.52 13.12 -0.25
N GLU A 239 -5.14 14.26 -0.83
CA GLU A 239 -5.56 15.58 -0.34
C GLU A 239 -7.07 15.76 -0.41
N TYR A 240 -7.69 15.42 -1.54
CA TYR A 240 -9.14 15.40 -1.68
C TYR A 240 -9.79 14.50 -0.62
N THR A 241 -9.20 13.35 -0.34
CA THR A 241 -9.69 12.40 0.66
C THR A 241 -9.61 13.00 2.08
N LYS A 242 -8.49 13.64 2.44
CA LYS A 242 -8.36 14.36 3.72
C LYS A 242 -9.42 15.44 3.88
N TYR A 243 -9.74 16.17 2.80
CA TYR A 243 -10.80 17.18 2.80
C TYR A 243 -12.19 16.58 3.07
N ILE A 244 -12.61 15.56 2.30
CA ILE A 244 -13.94 14.96 2.45
C ILE A 244 -14.13 14.25 3.80
N LEU A 245 -13.02 13.78 4.40
CA LEU A 245 -13.01 13.14 5.71
C LEU A 245 -12.92 14.16 6.86
N MET A 246 -12.87 15.46 6.54
CA MET A 246 -12.73 16.57 7.49
C MET A 246 -11.48 16.42 8.38
N MET A 247 -10.39 15.94 7.79
CA MET A 247 -9.12 15.77 8.48
C MET A 247 -8.28 17.06 8.42
N GLU A 248 -8.23 17.67 7.25
CA GLU A 248 -7.43 18.84 6.93
C GLU A 248 -8.16 19.67 5.85
N GLU A 249 -8.06 21.01 5.91
CA GLU A 249 -8.58 21.92 4.88
C GLU A 249 -7.63 22.01 3.67
N THR A 250 -7.38 20.87 3.02
CA THR A 250 -6.45 20.77 1.87
C THR A 250 -6.98 21.41 0.58
N LEU A 251 -8.28 21.67 0.50
CA LEU A 251 -8.95 22.27 -0.66
C LEU A 251 -9.76 23.50 -0.27
N LYS A 252 -9.69 24.54 -1.09
CA LYS A 252 -10.47 25.77 -0.95
C LYS A 252 -11.64 25.76 -1.93
N ARG A 253 -12.84 26.08 -1.43
CA ARG A 253 -14.02 26.29 -2.29
C ARG A 253 -13.96 27.68 -2.92
N LYS A 254 -14.49 27.79 -4.13
CA LYS A 254 -14.74 29.09 -4.80
C LYS A 254 -15.97 29.77 -4.21
#